data_AF-A0A1R1AQU1-F1
#
_entry.id   AF-A0A1R1AQU1-F1
#
_cell.length_a   1.000
_cell.length_b   1.000
_cell.length_c   1.000
_cell.angle_alpha   90.00
_cell.angle_beta   90.00
_cell.angle_gamma   90.00
#
_symmetry.space_group_name_H-M   'P 1'
#
loop_
_entity.id
_entity.type
_entity.pdbx_description
1 polymer ?
#
loop_
_entity_poly.entity_id
_entity_poly.type
_entity_poly.pdbx_seq_one_letter_code
_entity_poly.pdbx_strand_id
1 'polypeptide(L)'
;MKRKHLIFFILITSLLFSGNLSATSWANEFVVWHGYVYVISDEYVTDIHKKIGHVTVYSDMETYTGNYSNSYKKGTKYYSIKGISTDEAIAVQHKDGKFIKANRDGKFKGENTDYSGLVRNVIIICLLAILVIFLVRNRNKKRT
;
A
#
# COMPACT_ATOMS: atom_id res chain seq x y z
N MET A 1 -25.22 27.94 23.48
CA MET A 1 -25.10 26.46 23.49
C MET A 1 -24.64 26.04 24.88
N LYS A 2 -25.41 25.23 25.64
CA LYS A 2 -24.99 24.85 27.00
C LYS A 2 -23.68 24.05 26.93
N ARG A 3 -22.71 24.34 27.81
CA ARG A 3 -21.35 23.75 27.90
C ARG A 3 -21.31 22.22 27.72
N LYS A 4 -22.39 21.53 28.12
CA LYS A 4 -22.61 20.08 27.97
C LYS A 4 -22.76 19.60 26.52
N HIS A 5 -23.36 20.40 25.63
CA HIS A 5 -23.51 20.06 24.21
C HIS A 5 -22.21 20.24 23.41
N LEU A 6 -21.35 21.17 23.82
CA LEU A 6 -20.03 21.36 23.21
C LEU A 6 -19.11 20.16 23.54
N ILE A 7 -19.13 19.69 24.78
CA ILE A 7 -18.34 18.52 25.22
C ILE A 7 -18.79 17.26 24.48
N PHE A 8 -20.10 17.04 24.34
CA PHE A 8 -20.65 15.89 23.61
C PHE A 8 -20.26 15.90 22.13
N PHE A 9 -20.25 17.07 21.49
CA PHE A 9 -19.83 17.22 20.10
C PHE A 9 -18.35 16.89 19.91
N ILE A 10 -17.47 17.37 20.80
CA ILE A 10 -16.03 17.09 20.77
C ILE A 10 -15.76 15.58 20.92
N LEU A 11 -16.46 14.91 21.84
CA LEU A 11 -16.33 13.47 22.11
C LEU A 11 -16.77 12.61 20.92
N ILE A 12 -17.84 13.01 20.21
CA ILE A 12 -18.28 12.35 18.99
C ILE A 12 -17.29 12.55 17.85
N THR A 13 -16.73 13.75 17.70
CA THR A 13 -15.76 14.02 16.63
C THR A 13 -14.43 13.29 16.83
N SER A 14 -14.01 13.04 18.08
CA SER A 14 -12.77 12.28 18.36
C SER A 14 -12.91 10.79 18.02
N LEU A 15 -14.12 10.22 18.09
CA LEU A 15 -14.37 8.83 17.71
C LEU A 15 -14.29 8.60 16.18
N LEU A 16 -14.48 9.66 15.39
CA LEU A 16 -14.39 9.62 13.92
C LEU A 16 -12.96 9.75 13.38
N PHE A 17 -11.97 10.00 14.26
CA PHE A 17 -10.56 10.14 13.89
C PHE A 17 -9.76 8.86 14.24
N SER A 18 -10.35 7.69 14.00
CA SER A 18 -9.63 6.42 14.05
C SER A 18 -8.87 6.25 12.73
N GLY A 19 -7.67 6.83 12.66
CA GLY A 19 -6.72 6.50 11.60
C GLY A 19 -6.24 5.05 11.80
N ASN A 20 -6.55 4.16 10.87
CA ASN A 20 -5.99 2.81 10.89
C ASN A 20 -4.48 2.92 10.61
N LEU A 21 -3.66 2.92 11.66
CA LEU A 21 -2.22 2.68 11.54
C LEU A 21 -2.05 1.20 11.19
N SER A 22 -1.95 0.89 9.89
CA SER A 22 -1.61 -0.45 9.44
C SER A 22 -0.09 -0.56 9.39
N ALA A 23 0.49 -1.40 10.25
CA ALA A 23 1.85 -1.86 10.08
C ALA A 23 1.82 -3.01 9.07
N THR A 24 2.33 -2.78 7.86
CA THR A 24 2.49 -3.84 6.86
C THR A 24 3.83 -4.52 7.10
N SER A 25 3.82 -5.77 7.55
CA SER A 25 4.96 -6.68 7.39
C SER A 25 4.71 -7.54 6.15
N TRP A 26 5.69 -7.60 5.25
CA TRP A 26 5.59 -8.46 4.07
C TRP A 26 5.62 -9.93 4.49
N ALA A 27 4.67 -10.73 4.01
CA ALA A 27 4.58 -12.15 4.36
C ALA A 27 5.62 -13.02 3.64
N ASN A 28 6.12 -12.57 2.48
CA ASN A 28 7.07 -13.29 1.64
C ASN A 28 8.22 -12.39 1.19
N GLU A 29 9.35 -13.00 0.85
CA GLU A 29 10.42 -12.33 0.10
C GLU A 29 10.01 -12.14 -1.36
N PHE A 30 10.28 -10.96 -1.92
CA PHE A 30 9.93 -10.64 -3.30
C PHE A 30 10.87 -9.62 -3.95
N VAL A 31 10.73 -9.56 -5.26
CA VAL A 31 11.27 -8.49 -6.10
C VAL A 31 10.14 -7.91 -6.96
N VAL A 32 10.19 -6.61 -7.22
CA VAL A 32 9.31 -5.94 -8.18
C VAL A 32 10.09 -5.72 -9.46
N TRP A 33 9.46 -6.07 -10.58
CA TRP A 33 9.97 -5.81 -11.92
C TRP A 33 8.83 -5.41 -12.84
N HIS A 34 8.98 -4.28 -13.53
CA HIS A 34 7.99 -3.76 -14.49
C HIS A 34 6.56 -3.68 -13.92
N GLY A 35 6.43 -3.31 -12.64
CA GLY A 35 5.12 -3.15 -11.99
C GLY A 35 4.44 -4.45 -11.61
N TYR A 36 5.16 -5.58 -11.59
CA TYR A 36 4.68 -6.87 -11.09
C TYR A 36 5.54 -7.36 -9.93
N VAL A 37 4.90 -8.04 -8.99
CA VAL A 37 5.53 -8.71 -7.85
C VAL A 37 5.93 -10.11 -8.28
N TYR A 38 7.18 -10.48 -7.98
CA TYR A 38 7.71 -11.81 -8.11
C TYR A 38 8.15 -12.31 -6.75
N VAL A 39 7.46 -13.32 -6.23
CA VAL A 39 7.72 -13.93 -4.93
C VAL A 39 8.84 -14.96 -5.08
N ILE A 40 9.83 -14.88 -4.20
CA ILE A 40 10.96 -15.82 -4.18
C ILE A 40 10.46 -17.21 -3.82
N SER A 41 10.89 -18.20 -4.59
CA SER A 41 10.65 -19.62 -4.30
C SER A 41 11.91 -20.27 -3.74
N ASP A 42 11.81 -21.53 -3.29
CA ASP A 42 12.96 -22.32 -2.84
C ASP A 42 13.72 -23.01 -3.99
N GLU A 43 13.30 -22.78 -5.24
CA GLU A 43 13.85 -23.43 -6.43
C GLU A 43 15.03 -22.64 -7.02
N TYR A 44 16.19 -23.28 -7.10
CA TYR A 44 17.33 -22.76 -7.86
C TYR A 44 17.21 -23.11 -9.34
N VAL A 45 17.62 -22.17 -10.20
CA VAL A 45 17.59 -22.34 -11.66
C VAL A 45 18.97 -22.10 -12.26
N THR A 46 19.31 -22.92 -13.26
CA THR A 46 20.60 -22.84 -13.98
C THR A 46 20.44 -22.36 -15.41
N ASP A 47 19.26 -22.53 -16.02
CA ASP A 47 18.99 -22.21 -17.43
C ASP A 47 18.72 -20.71 -17.63
N ILE A 48 19.72 -19.89 -17.34
CA ILE A 48 19.64 -18.44 -17.49
C ILE A 48 19.77 -18.04 -18.95
N HIS A 49 18.88 -17.16 -19.40
CA HIS A 49 18.91 -16.67 -20.78
C HIS A 49 19.55 -15.28 -20.90
N LYS A 50 18.89 -14.20 -20.48
CA LYS A 50 19.42 -12.84 -20.58
C LYS A 50 19.08 -12.00 -19.37
N LYS A 51 19.92 -10.99 -19.08
CA LYS A 51 19.65 -9.99 -18.05
C LYS A 51 18.47 -9.12 -18.49
N ILE A 52 17.49 -8.94 -17.61
CA ILE A 52 16.27 -8.15 -17.86
C ILE A 52 16.12 -6.96 -16.92
N GLY A 53 16.90 -6.90 -15.84
CA GLY A 53 16.77 -5.84 -14.85
C GLY A 53 17.75 -5.97 -13.69
N HIS A 54 17.51 -5.15 -12.67
CA HIS A 54 18.15 -5.22 -11.37
C HIS A 54 17.33 -4.47 -10.32
N VAL A 55 17.57 -4.78 -9.06
CA VAL A 55 17.07 -4.03 -7.90
C VAL A 55 17.65 -2.61 -7.93
N THR A 56 16.79 -1.60 -7.98
CA THR A 56 17.20 -0.19 -7.90
C THR A 56 17.16 0.33 -6.46
N VAL A 57 16.25 -0.20 -5.63
CA VAL A 57 16.06 0.16 -4.23
C VAL A 57 15.81 -1.10 -3.39
N TYR A 58 16.41 -1.16 -2.20
CA TYR A 58 16.05 -2.14 -1.16
C TYR A 58 15.15 -1.45 -0.14
N SER A 59 14.02 -2.05 0.22
CA SER A 59 13.18 -1.62 1.34
C SER A 59 12.28 -2.74 1.81
N ASP A 60 12.32 -3.02 3.10
CA ASP A 60 11.54 -4.03 3.80
C ASP A 60 10.29 -3.47 4.50
N MET A 61 10.08 -2.16 4.46
CA MET A 61 8.94 -1.49 5.09
C MET A 61 8.13 -0.64 4.12
N GLU A 62 8.79 0.00 3.16
CA GLU A 62 8.16 0.99 2.28
C GLU A 62 8.09 0.49 0.84
N THR A 63 7.06 0.94 0.13
CA THR A 63 6.90 0.67 -1.30
C THR A 63 7.64 1.72 -2.12
N TYR A 64 8.36 1.29 -3.15
CA TYR A 64 9.05 2.18 -4.08
C TYR A 64 8.54 1.98 -5.51
N THR A 65 8.56 3.05 -6.30
CA THR A 65 8.30 2.97 -7.73
C THR A 65 9.47 2.30 -8.46
N GLY A 66 9.17 1.54 -9.52
CA GLY A 66 10.19 0.87 -10.32
C GLY A 66 10.59 -0.48 -9.74
N ASN A 67 11.85 -0.88 -9.98
CA ASN A 67 12.34 -2.19 -9.57
C ASN A 67 12.90 -2.13 -8.15
N TYR A 68 12.27 -2.78 -7.18
CA TYR A 68 12.77 -2.81 -5.80
C TYR A 68 12.61 -4.21 -5.18
N SER A 69 13.18 -4.43 -4.00
CA SER A 69 13.04 -5.68 -3.26
C SER A 69 13.00 -5.44 -1.77
N ASN A 70 12.32 -6.34 -1.05
CA ASN A 70 12.30 -6.37 0.41
C ASN A 70 13.41 -7.25 1.03
N SER A 71 14.11 -8.07 0.25
CA SER A 71 15.17 -8.96 0.77
C SER A 71 16.49 -8.87 -0.01
N TYR A 72 16.49 -8.31 -1.22
CA TYR A 72 17.69 -8.21 -2.07
C TYR A 72 18.25 -6.80 -2.14
N LYS A 73 19.56 -6.68 -1.95
CA LYS A 73 20.28 -5.40 -2.04
C LYS A 73 20.19 -4.76 -3.42
N LYS A 74 20.33 -3.44 -3.46
CA LYS A 74 20.52 -2.65 -4.69
C LYS A 74 21.62 -3.26 -5.57
N GLY A 75 21.35 -3.35 -6.87
CA GLY A 75 22.25 -3.91 -7.88
C GLY A 75 22.09 -5.42 -8.12
N THR A 76 21.32 -6.14 -7.29
CA THR A 76 20.99 -7.55 -7.54
C THR A 76 20.30 -7.68 -8.90
N LYS A 77 20.83 -8.53 -9.77
CA LYS A 77 20.41 -8.62 -11.17
C LYS A 77 19.23 -9.57 -11.34
N TYR A 78 18.36 -9.26 -12.30
CA TYR A 78 17.26 -10.12 -12.74
C TYR A 78 17.54 -10.66 -14.13
N TYR A 79 17.11 -11.89 -14.38
CA TYR A 79 17.29 -12.58 -15.65
C TYR A 79 16.01 -13.31 -16.06
N SER A 80 15.81 -13.47 -17.37
CA SER A 80 14.81 -14.41 -17.88
C SER A 80 15.34 -15.84 -17.83
N ILE A 81 14.46 -16.81 -17.61
CA ILE A 81 14.76 -18.23 -17.62
C ILE A 81 14.46 -18.80 -19.01
N LYS A 82 15.33 -19.68 -19.53
CA LYS A 82 15.14 -20.27 -20.85
C LYS A 82 13.88 -21.14 -20.85
N GLY A 83 13.00 -20.91 -21.82
CA GLY A 83 11.75 -21.68 -21.97
C GLY A 83 10.63 -21.31 -21.01
N ILE A 84 10.82 -20.31 -20.13
CA ILE A 84 9.79 -19.82 -19.21
C ILE A 84 9.50 -18.35 -19.53
N SER A 85 8.22 -18.00 -19.65
CA SER A 85 7.82 -16.61 -19.85
C SER A 85 8.14 -15.76 -18.62
N THR A 86 8.57 -14.52 -18.82
CA THR A 86 8.74 -13.58 -17.70
C THR A 86 7.41 -13.21 -17.05
N ASP A 87 6.28 -13.47 -17.71
CA ASP A 87 4.95 -13.35 -17.09
C ASP A 87 4.61 -14.53 -16.15
N GLU A 88 5.45 -15.55 -16.10
CA GLU A 88 5.33 -16.68 -15.18
C GLU A 88 6.40 -16.62 -14.09
N ALA A 89 7.67 -16.52 -14.48
CA ALA A 89 8.78 -16.46 -13.53
C ALA A 89 10.02 -15.75 -14.08
N ILE A 90 10.84 -15.26 -13.16
CA ILE A 90 12.17 -14.70 -13.45
C ILE A 90 13.22 -15.35 -12.55
N ALA A 91 14.49 -15.22 -12.93
CA ALA A 91 15.63 -15.62 -12.10
C ALA A 91 16.23 -14.39 -11.41
N VAL A 92 16.43 -14.47 -10.10
CA VAL A 92 17.07 -13.44 -9.30
C VAL A 92 18.48 -13.91 -8.92
N GLN A 93 19.47 -13.04 -9.11
CA GLN A 93 20.84 -13.34 -8.71
C GLN A 93 20.91 -13.62 -7.21
N HIS A 94 21.48 -14.75 -6.85
CA HIS A 94 21.74 -15.13 -5.47
C HIS A 94 23.24 -15.30 -5.22
N LYS A 95 23.61 -15.81 -4.04
CA LYS A 95 25.01 -16.00 -3.63
C LYS A 95 25.74 -16.99 -4.54
N ASP A 96 27.06 -16.85 -4.59
CA ASP A 96 27.97 -17.78 -5.27
C ASP A 96 27.68 -18.00 -6.76
N GLY A 97 27.13 -16.99 -7.43
CA GLY A 97 26.79 -17.06 -8.85
C GLY A 97 25.56 -17.93 -9.16
N LYS A 98 24.83 -18.38 -8.14
CA LYS A 98 23.56 -19.10 -8.29
C LYS A 98 22.42 -18.14 -8.56
N PHE A 99 21.32 -18.70 -9.09
CA PHE A 99 20.09 -17.95 -9.34
C PHE A 99 18.91 -18.68 -8.73
N ILE A 100 18.05 -17.92 -8.08
CA ILE A 100 16.83 -18.42 -7.45
C ILE A 100 15.63 -17.97 -8.28
N LYS A 101 14.64 -18.85 -8.42
CA LYS A 101 13.43 -18.57 -9.18
C LYS A 101 12.48 -17.72 -8.35
N ALA A 102 11.88 -16.74 -9.00
CA ALA A 102 10.84 -15.91 -8.44
C ALA A 102 9.59 -16.01 -9.32
N ASN A 103 8.49 -16.47 -8.74
CA ASN A 103 7.22 -16.70 -9.44
C ASN A 103 6.38 -15.42 -9.40
N ARG A 104 5.76 -15.07 -10.53
CA ARG A 104 4.93 -13.88 -10.61
C ARG A 104 3.63 -14.08 -9.81
N ASP A 105 3.37 -13.16 -8.90
CA ASP A 105 2.18 -13.20 -8.04
C ASP A 105 1.06 -12.28 -8.58
N GLY A 106 1.43 -11.10 -9.10
CA GLY A 106 0.44 -10.19 -9.66
C GLY A 106 0.95 -8.78 -9.89
N LYS A 107 0.04 -7.90 -10.33
CA LYS A 107 0.34 -6.47 -10.48
C LYS A 107 0.66 -5.87 -9.12
N PHE A 108 1.75 -5.13 -9.05
CA PHE A 108 2.09 -4.35 -7.89
C PHE A 108 1.06 -3.22 -7.72
N LYS A 109 0.17 -3.38 -6.76
CA LYS A 109 -0.72 -2.32 -6.29
C LYS A 109 0.07 -1.53 -5.26
N GLY A 110 1.00 -0.68 -5.71
CA GLY A 110 1.58 0.34 -4.83
C GLY A 110 0.44 1.10 -4.15
N GLU A 111 0.64 1.52 -2.90
CA GLU A 111 -0.37 2.20 -2.09
C GLU A 111 -1.01 3.34 -2.88
N ASN A 112 -2.15 3.07 -3.51
CA ASN A 112 -3.05 4.13 -3.89
C ASN A 112 -3.73 4.45 -2.57
N THR A 113 -3.20 5.44 -1.86
CA THR A 113 -3.85 6.01 -0.69
C THR A 113 -5.30 6.30 -1.07
N ASP A 114 -6.21 5.49 -0.55
CA ASP A 114 -7.63 5.61 -0.83
C ASP A 114 -8.16 6.83 -0.08
N TYR A 115 -7.94 8.02 -0.67
CA TYR A 115 -8.45 9.29 -0.16
C TYR A 115 -9.98 9.33 -0.14
N SER A 116 -10.67 8.41 -0.82
CA SER A 116 -12.13 8.39 -0.86
C SER A 116 -12.74 8.20 0.53
N GLY A 117 -12.10 7.41 1.40
CA GLY A 117 -12.52 7.21 2.78
C GLY A 117 -12.46 8.50 3.61
N LEU A 118 -11.38 9.27 3.46
CA LEU A 118 -11.18 10.54 4.16
C LEU A 118 -12.15 11.61 3.65
N VAL A 119 -12.31 11.74 2.33
CA VAL A 119 -13.25 12.69 1.72
C VAL A 119 -14.70 12.39 2.13
N ARG A 120 -15.09 11.10 2.14
CA ARG A 120 -16.41 10.67 2.62
C ARG A 120 -16.68 11.11 4.05
N ASN A 121 -15.72 10.91 4.96
CA ASN A 121 -15.88 11.26 6.37
C ASN A 121 -15.98 12.79 6.58
N VAL A 122 -15.22 13.58 5.82
CA VAL A 122 -15.29 15.05 5.84
C VAL A 122 -16.68 15.53 5.40
N ILE A 123 -17.23 14.97 4.31
CA ILE A 123 -18.57 15.33 3.81
C ILE A 123 -19.64 15.04 4.87
N ILE A 124 -19.58 13.89 5.55
CA ILE A 124 -20.54 13.53 6.61
C ILE A 124 -20.48 14.54 7.77
N ILE A 125 -19.28 14.92 8.22
CA ILE A 125 -19.10 15.92 9.29
C ILE A 125 -19.68 17.28 8.87
N CYS A 126 -19.44 17.72 7.64
CA CYS A 126 -20.01 18.96 7.12
C CYS A 126 -21.55 18.93 7.10
N LEU A 127 -22.16 17.84 6.66
CA LEU A 127 -23.63 17.69 6.63
C LEU A 127 -24.23 17.71 8.03
N LEU A 128 -23.61 17.03 9.00
CA LEU A 128 -24.05 17.04 10.41
C LEU A 128 -23.95 18.44 11.02
N ALA A 129 -22.88 19.19 10.74
CA ALA A 129 -22.72 20.56 11.22
C ALA A 129 -23.82 21.49 10.66
N ILE A 130 -24.12 21.39 9.36
CA ILE A 130 -25.19 22.16 8.72
C ILE A 130 -26.55 21.82 9.34
N LEU A 131 -26.85 20.53 9.56
CA LEU A 131 -28.09 20.09 10.21
C LEU A 131 -28.23 20.68 11.61
N VAL A 132 -27.16 20.67 12.42
CA VAL A 132 -27.16 21.25 13.76
C VAL A 132 -27.45 22.76 13.70
N ILE A 133 -26.79 23.50 12.79
CA ILE A 133 -27.03 24.94 12.61
C ILE A 133 -28.49 25.21 12.23
N PHE A 134 -29.04 24.44 11.30
CA PHE A 134 -30.44 24.54 10.87
C PHE A 134 -31.42 24.31 12.04
N LEU A 135 -31.21 23.25 12.82
CA LEU A 135 -32.05 22.93 13.97
C LEU A 135 -32.00 24.00 15.06
N VAL A 136 -30.82 24.58 15.33
CA VAL A 136 -30.67 25.70 16.27
C VAL A 136 -31.40 26.96 15.79
N ARG A 137 -31.24 27.31 14.51
CA ARG A 137 -31.88 28.49 13.91
C ARG A 137 -33.41 28.37 13.91
N ASN A 138 -33.94 27.19 13.59
CA ASN A 138 -35.38 26.94 13.60
C ASN A 138 -35.98 27.00 15.02
N ARG A 139 -35.25 26.53 16.04
CA ARG A 139 -35.70 26.64 17.45
C ARG A 139 -35.73 28.07 17.97
N ASN A 140 -34.80 28.93 17.54
CA ASN A 140 -34.80 30.34 17.91
C ASN A 140 -35.94 31.12 17.25
N LYS A 141 -36.27 30.82 15.99
CA LYS A 141 -37.39 31.46 15.28
C LYS A 141 -38.77 31.16 15.89
N LYS A 142 -38.95 30.02 16.56
CA LYS A 142 -40.20 29.67 17.26
C LYS A 142 -40.33 30.26 18.66
N ARG A 143 -39.30 30.96 19.17
CA ARG A 143 -39.27 31.57 20.52
C ARG A 143 -39.39 33.10 20.50
N THR A 144 -39.45 33.69 19.32
CA THR A 144 -39.82 35.09 19.05
C THR A 144 -41.25 35.13 18.53
#